data_AF-A0A7Y4L8I8-F1
#
_entry.id   AF-A0A7Y4L8I8-F1
#
_cell.length_a   1.000
_cell.length_b   1.000
_cell.length_c   1.000
_cell.angle_alpha   90.00
_cell.angle_beta   90.00
_cell.angle_gamma   90.00
#
_symmetry.space_group_name_H-M   'P 1'
#
loop_
_entity.id
_entity.type
_entity.pdbx_description
1 polymer ?
#
loop_
_entity_poly.entity_id
_entity_poly.type
_entity_poly.pdbx_seq_one_letter_code
_entity_poly.pdbx_strand_id
1 'polypeptide(L)'
;MKKMILVAAFLGLTGSAYAADLAPACQEYFKDYEAFLAKVPAAQADMVKQQYETAKQQMGALPAEQQESACKMAIEQFKQVKAAMGVN
;
A
#
# COMPACT_ATOMS: atom_id res chain seq x y z
N MET A 1 -35.57 -24.85 -9.74
CA MET A 1 -34.17 -25.20 -9.42
C MET A 1 -33.61 -24.14 -8.47
N LYS A 2 -33.61 -24.37 -7.16
CA LYS A 2 -32.41 -24.45 -6.31
C LYS A 2 -31.14 -23.92 -7.02
N LYS A 3 -30.64 -22.75 -6.61
CA LYS A 3 -29.26 -22.54 -6.10
C LYS A 3 -28.89 -21.04 -6.11
N MET A 4 -28.62 -20.57 -4.89
CA MET A 4 -27.75 -19.44 -4.53
C MET A 4 -28.22 -18.02 -4.85
N ILE A 5 -29.07 -17.51 -3.96
CA ILE A 5 -28.96 -16.11 -3.51
C ILE A 5 -27.63 -16.03 -2.75
N LEU A 6 -26.56 -15.62 -3.43
CA LEU A 6 -25.33 -15.16 -2.79
C LEU A 6 -25.53 -13.67 -2.51
N VAL A 7 -26.12 -13.39 -1.34
CA VAL A 7 -26.04 -12.07 -0.72
C VAL A 7 -24.57 -11.84 -0.37
N ALA A 8 -23.81 -11.33 -1.33
CA ALA A 8 -22.61 -10.59 -1.03
C ALA A 8 -23.09 -9.24 -0.49
N ALA A 9 -23.36 -9.20 0.82
CA ALA A 9 -23.42 -7.96 1.56
C ALA A 9 -22.04 -7.31 1.43
N PHE A 10 -21.85 -6.49 0.40
CA PHE A 10 -20.89 -5.40 0.48
C PHE A 10 -21.43 -4.50 1.59
N LEU A 11 -20.97 -4.78 2.80
CA LEU A 11 -21.02 -3.81 3.88
C LEU A 11 -20.38 -2.56 3.32
N GLY A 12 -21.21 -1.54 3.10
CA GLY A 12 -20.74 -0.21 2.77
C GLY A 12 -19.73 0.15 3.85
N LEU A 13 -18.46 0.19 3.45
CA LEU A 13 -17.42 0.84 4.23
C LEU A 13 -17.83 2.31 4.28
N THR A 14 -18.62 2.67 5.28
CA THR A 14 -18.72 4.04 5.76
C THR A 14 -17.38 4.33 6.44
N GLY A 15 -16.33 4.44 5.62
CA GLY A 15 -15.03 4.93 6.02
C GLY A 15 -15.21 6.38 6.42
N SER A 16 -15.35 6.60 7.73
CA SER A 16 -15.24 7.92 8.33
C SER A 16 -13.90 8.49 7.87
N ALA A 17 -13.99 9.66 7.25
CA ALA A 17 -12.85 10.47 6.86
C ALA A 17 -12.08 10.86 8.14
N TYR A 18 -11.14 10.03 8.53
CA TYR A 18 -10.01 10.47 9.33
C TYR A 18 -8.86 10.63 8.35
N ALA A 19 -8.49 11.88 8.10
CA ALA A 19 -7.13 12.25 7.71
C ALA A 19 -6.18 11.96 8.90
N ALA A 20 -6.24 10.75 9.45
CA ALA A 20 -5.29 10.26 10.42
C ALA A 20 -4.06 9.85 9.62
N ASP A 21 -2.91 10.34 10.06
CA ASP A 21 -1.61 9.86 9.59
C ASP A 21 -1.64 8.35 9.38
N LEU A 22 -1.09 7.89 8.25
CA LEU A 22 -0.94 6.48 7.93
C LEU A 22 -0.41 5.71 9.15
N ALA A 23 -0.83 4.46 9.33
CA ALA A 23 -0.29 3.61 10.41
C ALA A 23 1.26 3.61 10.40
N PRO A 24 1.93 3.50 11.55
CA PRO A 24 3.39 3.63 11.65
C PRO A 24 4.16 2.76 10.65
N ALA A 25 3.74 1.51 10.43
CA ALA A 25 4.35 0.62 9.44
C ALA A 25 4.20 1.13 8.00
N CYS A 26 3.10 1.78 7.66
CA CYS A 26 2.92 2.40 6.35
C CYS A 26 3.82 3.62 6.17
N GLN A 27 3.99 4.43 7.21
CA GLN A 27 4.93 5.55 7.16
C GLN A 27 6.36 5.07 6.89
N GLU A 28 6.80 4.00 7.58
CA GLU A 28 8.10 3.37 7.33
C GLU A 28 8.20 2.84 5.89
N TYR A 29 7.20 2.08 5.44
CA TYR A 29 7.16 1.52 4.09
C TYR A 29 7.31 2.59 3.00
N PHE A 30 6.49 3.65 3.07
CA PHE A 30 6.49 4.68 2.04
C PHE A 30 7.74 5.55 2.10
N LYS A 31 8.32 5.77 3.28
CA LYS A 31 9.62 6.44 3.40
C LYS A 31 10.74 5.63 2.74
N ASP A 32 10.76 4.32 2.96
CA ASP A 32 11.71 3.40 2.31
C ASP A 32 11.51 3.40 0.79
N TYR A 33 10.27 3.44 0.33
CA TYR A 33 9.92 3.49 -1.08
C TYR A 33 10.32 4.83 -1.73
N GLU A 34 10.16 5.96 -1.03
CA GLU A 34 10.63 7.28 -1.50
C GLU A 34 12.15 7.32 -1.65
N ALA A 35 12.88 6.73 -0.71
CA ALA A 35 14.33 6.60 -0.81
C ALA A 35 14.75 5.73 -2.01
N PHE A 36 13.94 4.73 -2.37
CA PHE A 36 14.13 3.95 -3.59
C PHE A 36 13.79 4.76 -4.85
N LEU A 37 12.67 5.49 -4.87
CA LEU A 37 12.28 6.38 -5.97
C LEU A 37 13.37 7.38 -6.32
N ALA A 38 14.08 7.92 -5.32
CA ALA A 38 15.21 8.84 -5.53
C ALA A 38 16.37 8.20 -6.31
N LYS A 39 16.44 6.87 -6.38
CA LYS A 39 17.44 6.10 -7.13
C LYS A 39 16.91 5.60 -8.48
N VAL A 40 15.63 5.76 -8.78
CA VAL A 40 15.02 5.31 -10.03
C VAL A 40 15.42 6.27 -11.17
N PRO A 41 15.86 5.76 -12.33
CA PRO A 41 16.16 6.60 -13.50
C PRO A 41 14.94 7.40 -13.95
N ALA A 42 15.13 8.65 -14.38
CA ALA A 42 14.05 9.56 -14.77
C ALA A 42 13.07 8.96 -15.80
N ALA A 43 13.55 8.13 -16.73
CA ALA A 43 12.73 7.44 -17.73
C ALA A 43 11.68 6.48 -17.13
N GLN A 44 11.85 6.04 -15.88
CA GLN A 44 10.91 5.18 -15.16
C GLN A 44 10.26 5.90 -13.97
N ALA A 45 10.78 7.06 -13.58
CA ALA A 45 10.35 7.78 -12.38
C ALA A 45 8.86 8.15 -12.38
N ASP A 46 8.33 8.61 -13.51
CA ASP A 46 6.92 9.03 -13.59
C ASP A 46 5.95 7.86 -13.35
N MET A 47 6.20 6.71 -13.98
CA MET A 47 5.38 5.51 -13.80
C MET A 47 5.46 5.00 -12.35
N VAL A 48 6.66 4.91 -11.79
CA VAL A 48 6.85 4.40 -10.42
C VAL A 48 6.27 5.38 -9.40
N LYS A 49 6.36 6.69 -9.64
CA LYS A 49 5.74 7.73 -8.80
C LYS A 49 4.22 7.67 -8.86
N GLN A 50 3.62 7.45 -10.02
CA GLN A 50 2.17 7.27 -10.14
C GLN A 50 1.68 6.05 -9.35
N GLN A 51 2.41 4.94 -9.42
CA GLN A 51 2.08 3.75 -8.63
C GLN A 51 2.22 4.00 -7.13
N TYR A 52 3.27 4.72 -6.72
CA TYR A 52 3.49 5.12 -5.33
C TYR A 52 2.33 5.95 -4.77
N GLU A 53 1.90 7.00 -5.47
CA GLU A 53 0.77 7.83 -5.05
C GLU A 53 -0.53 7.04 -4.99
N THR A 54 -0.75 6.15 -5.95
CA THR A 54 -1.92 5.25 -5.97
C THR A 54 -1.91 4.31 -4.77
N ALA A 55 -0.76 3.72 -4.45
CA ALA A 55 -0.60 2.85 -3.29
C ALA A 55 -0.85 3.61 -1.97
N LYS A 56 -0.37 4.85 -1.83
CA LYS A 56 -0.69 5.69 -0.66
C LYS A 56 -2.17 5.95 -0.53
N GLN A 57 -2.86 6.29 -1.62
CA GLN A 57 -4.30 6.53 -1.59
C GLN A 57 -5.07 5.27 -1.21
N GLN A 58 -4.70 4.12 -1.77
CA GLN A 58 -5.33 2.84 -1.42
C GLN A 58 -5.10 2.47 0.04
N MET A 59 -3.88 2.61 0.55
CA MET A 59 -3.57 2.37 1.97
C MET A 59 -4.31 3.35 2.88
N GLY A 60 -4.33 4.65 2.53
CA GLY A 60 -5.03 5.67 3.31
C GLY A 60 -6.56 5.45 3.38
N ALA A 61 -7.14 4.73 2.42
CA ALA A 61 -8.55 4.35 2.42
C ALA A 61 -8.85 3.13 3.32
N LEU A 62 -7.83 2.39 3.78
CA LEU A 62 -8.01 1.25 4.67
C LEU A 62 -8.13 1.70 6.14
N PRO A 63 -8.84 0.95 6.99
CA PRO A 63 -8.77 1.13 8.45
C PRO A 63 -7.34 0.97 8.98
N ALA A 64 -6.96 1.72 10.03
CA ALA A 64 -5.59 1.73 10.57
C ALA A 64 -5.03 0.34 10.90
N GLU A 65 -5.86 -0.57 11.41
CA GLU A 65 -5.46 -1.94 11.73
C GLU A 65 -5.14 -2.77 10.48
N GLN A 66 -5.87 -2.54 9.38
CA GLN A 66 -5.60 -3.15 8.08
C GLN A 66 -4.41 -2.52 7.38
N GLN A 67 -4.24 -1.19 7.50
CA GLN A 67 -3.05 -0.47 7.05
C GLN A 67 -1.78 -1.06 7.66
N GLU A 68 -1.76 -1.21 8.99
CA GLU A 68 -0.60 -1.73 9.72
C GLU A 68 -0.19 -3.12 9.23
N SER A 69 -1.14 -4.05 9.13
CA SER A 69 -0.87 -5.41 8.64
C SER A 69 -0.41 -5.43 7.17
N ALA A 70 -1.12 -4.69 6.30
CA ALA A 70 -0.78 -4.61 4.88
C ALA A 70 0.62 -4.03 4.66
N CYS A 71 0.98 -2.97 5.38
CA CYS A 71 2.28 -2.32 5.24
C CYS A 71 3.42 -3.13 5.85
N LYS A 72 3.20 -3.89 6.94
CA LYS A 72 4.21 -4.84 7.44
C LYS A 72 4.56 -5.89 6.39
N MET A 73 3.55 -6.46 5.74
CA MET A 73 3.77 -7.41 4.63
C MET A 73 4.48 -6.73 3.45
N ALA A 74 4.08 -5.50 3.10
CA ALA A 74 4.72 -4.76 2.02
C ALA A 74 6.20 -4.45 2.30
N ILE A 75 6.56 -4.09 3.55
CA ILE A 75 7.96 -3.89 3.97
C ILE A 75 8.76 -5.17 3.78
N GLU A 76 8.23 -6.31 4.21
CA GLU A 76 8.95 -7.58 4.12
C GLU A 76 9.18 -7.99 2.66
N GLN A 77 8.15 -7.87 1.81
CA GLN A 77 8.30 -8.08 0.37
C GLN A 77 9.29 -7.10 -0.24
N PHE A 78 9.23 -5.82 0.14
CA PHE A 78 10.12 -4.81 -0.40
C PHE A 78 11.58 -5.07 -0.01
N LYS A 79 11.85 -5.57 1.20
CA LYS A 79 13.18 -6.04 1.60
C LYS A 79 13.66 -7.20 0.73
N GLN A 80 12.79 -8.15 0.39
CA GLN A 80 13.16 -9.26 -0.50
C GLN A 80 13.46 -8.78 -1.92
N VAL A 81 12.65 -7.85 -2.46
CA VAL A 81 12.90 -7.23 -3.76
C VAL A 81 14.22 -6.45 -3.76
N LYS A 82 14.45 -5.64 -2.73
CA LYS A 82 15.70 -4.90 -2.51
C LYS A 82 16.91 -5.84 -2.49
N ALA A 83 16.85 -6.93 -1.73
CA ALA A 83 17.90 -7.93 -1.65
C ALA A 83 18.14 -8.64 -3.01
N ALA A 84 17.08 -8.99 -3.73
CA ALA A 84 17.18 -9.60 -5.06
C ALA A 84 17.78 -8.66 -6.11
N MET A 85 17.57 -7.35 -5.95
CA MET A 85 18.16 -6.31 -6.79
C MET A 85 19.57 -5.88 -6.33
N GLY A 86 20.10 -6.44 -5.25
CA GLY A 86 21.41 -6.07 -4.70
C GLY A 86 21.44 -4.68 -4.02
N VAL A 87 20.28 -4.14 -3.67
CA VAL A 87 20.12 -2.82 -3.02
C VAL A 87 19.79 -3.04 -1.54
N ASN A 88 20.80 -3.35 -0.72
CA ASN A 88 20.65 -3.45 0.75
C ASN A 88 21.03 -2.14 1.44
#